data_AF-A0AA95HW79-F1
#
_entry.id   AF-A0AA95HW79-F1
#
_cell.length_a   1.000
_cell.length_b   1.000
_cell.length_c   1.000
_cell.angle_alpha   90.00
_cell.angle_beta   90.00
_cell.angle_gamma   90.00
#
_symmetry.space_group_name_H-M   'P 1'
#
loop_
_entity.id
_entity.type
_entity.pdbx_description
1 polymer ?
#
loop_
_entity_poly.entity_id
_entity_poly.type
_entity_poly.pdbx_seq_one_letter_code
_entity_poly.pdbx_strand_id
1 'polypeptide(L)'
;MKNNVHSNALVCKYRWAVNFVYASKNSDIMKHIRNLFCAFWEQNKRSINYLLIDYCFEYEAINNRIFTQLLEDMPFTNEHSHDIRIHFNDAFDPQKWSEWLSNTNLFKLTYKGKLKSKTSDGQITNYGYLLHNF
;
A
#
# COMPACT_ATOMS: atom_id res chain seq x y z
N MET A 1 -5.09 -0.60 5.82
CA MET A 1 -5.80 -0.65 4.52
C MET A 1 -5.92 -2.10 4.12
N LYS A 2 -7.12 -2.53 3.70
CA LYS A 2 -7.44 -3.88 3.25
C LYS A 2 -8.26 -3.73 1.97
N ASN A 3 -7.91 -4.47 0.94
CA ASN A 3 -8.52 -4.38 -0.39
C ASN A 3 -9.06 -5.73 -0.86
N ASN A 4 -9.91 -5.69 -1.87
CA ASN A 4 -10.37 -6.90 -2.56
C ASN A 4 -9.19 -7.65 -3.17
N VAL A 5 -9.30 -8.99 -3.23
CA VAL A 5 -8.24 -9.83 -3.79
C VAL A 5 -8.32 -9.76 -5.31
N HIS A 6 -7.26 -9.23 -5.94
CA HIS A 6 -7.13 -9.19 -7.40
C HIS A 6 -6.09 -10.18 -7.93
N SER A 7 -5.26 -10.75 -7.06
CA SER A 7 -4.19 -11.69 -7.40
C SER A 7 -3.73 -12.49 -6.17
N ASN A 8 -3.25 -13.72 -6.39
CA ASN A 8 -2.62 -14.53 -5.35
C ASN A 8 -1.08 -14.41 -5.33
N ALA A 9 -0.50 -13.53 -6.14
CA ALA A 9 0.95 -13.37 -6.25
C ALA A 9 1.58 -12.60 -5.07
N LEU A 10 0.77 -11.93 -4.23
CA LEU A 10 1.24 -11.12 -3.11
C LEU A 10 1.10 -11.90 -1.80
N VAL A 11 2.16 -11.90 -0.99
CA VAL A 11 2.17 -12.54 0.35
C VAL A 11 1.01 -12.01 1.20
N CYS A 12 0.81 -10.69 1.22
CA CYS A 12 -0.24 -10.07 2.02
C CYS A 12 -1.67 -10.43 1.58
N LYS A 13 -1.86 -10.94 0.35
CA LYS A 13 -3.17 -11.22 -0.25
C LYS A 13 -4.18 -10.07 -0.03
N TYR A 14 -3.71 -8.83 -0.19
CA TYR A 14 -4.51 -7.61 -0.02
C TYR A 14 -5.09 -7.38 1.40
N ARG A 15 -4.68 -8.16 2.41
CA ARG A 15 -5.17 -8.03 3.80
C ARG A 15 -4.60 -6.84 4.55
N TRP A 16 -3.42 -6.36 4.15
CA TRP A 16 -2.75 -5.19 4.72
C TRP A 16 -1.90 -4.46 3.69
N ALA A 17 -1.43 -3.27 4.07
CA ALA A 17 -0.47 -2.49 3.31
C ALA A 17 0.65 -2.01 4.24
N VAL A 18 1.82 -2.68 4.20
CA VAL A 18 2.95 -2.38 5.11
C VAL A 18 3.51 -0.96 4.94
N ASN A 19 3.26 -0.31 3.80
CA ASN A 19 3.67 1.08 3.57
C ASN A 19 2.84 2.11 4.35
N PHE A 20 1.75 1.70 5.00
CA PHE A 20 0.95 2.57 5.85
C PHE A 20 0.27 1.75 6.95
N VAL A 21 0.88 1.75 8.13
CA VAL A 21 0.44 0.99 9.29
C VAL A 21 0.26 1.94 10.46
N TYR A 22 -0.89 1.81 11.13
CA TYR A 22 -1.13 2.41 12.44
C TYR A 22 -1.09 1.31 13.50
N ALA A 23 -0.45 1.60 14.63
CA ALA A 23 -0.46 0.74 15.79
C ALA A 23 -0.51 1.59 17.06
N SER A 24 -1.24 1.10 18.06
CA SER A 24 -1.27 1.71 19.38
C SER A 24 0.10 1.60 20.06
N LYS A 25 0.39 2.55 20.95
CA LYS A 25 1.55 2.48 21.83
C LYS A 25 1.55 1.13 22.56
N ASN A 26 2.72 0.50 22.64
CA ASN A 26 2.94 -0.78 23.30
C ASN A 26 2.20 -1.99 22.68
N SER A 27 1.73 -1.92 21.43
CA SER A 27 1.14 -3.06 20.72
C SER A 27 2.07 -4.28 20.72
N ASP A 28 1.64 -5.38 21.36
CA ASP A 28 2.42 -6.62 21.42
C ASP A 28 2.58 -7.27 20.05
N ILE A 29 1.55 -7.18 19.20
CA ILE A 29 1.59 -7.61 17.79
C ILE A 29 2.77 -6.93 17.07
N MET A 30 2.88 -5.59 17.18
CA MET A 30 3.97 -4.88 16.52
C MET A 30 5.33 -5.16 17.17
N LYS A 31 5.40 -5.41 18.48
CA LYS A 31 6.65 -5.86 19.13
C LYS A 31 7.09 -7.21 18.56
N HIS A 32 6.18 -8.16 18.39
CA HIS A 32 6.50 -9.48 17.80
C HIS A 32 6.99 -9.35 16.36
N ILE A 33 6.24 -8.64 15.49
CA ILE A 33 6.63 -8.40 14.10
C ILE A 33 8.01 -7.72 14.02
N ARG A 34 8.26 -6.70 14.85
CA ARG A 34 9.57 -6.05 14.94
C ARG A 34 10.65 -7.03 15.36
N ASN A 35 10.42 -7.81 16.41
CA ASN A 35 11.42 -8.75 16.94
C ASN A 35 11.78 -9.82 15.90
N LEU A 36 10.80 -10.35 15.17
CA LEU A 36 11.03 -11.27 14.05
C LEU A 36 11.89 -10.62 12.96
N PHE A 37 11.55 -9.39 12.55
CA PHE A 37 12.29 -8.67 11.53
C PHE A 37 13.74 -8.38 11.98
N CYS A 38 13.95 -7.93 13.22
CA CYS A 38 15.28 -7.67 13.77
C CYS A 38 16.11 -8.95 13.91
N ALA A 39 15.53 -10.01 14.49
CA ALA A 39 16.22 -11.29 14.68
C ALA A 39 16.67 -11.90 13.35
N PHE A 40 15.89 -11.73 12.28
CA PHE A 40 16.29 -12.12 10.94
C PHE A 40 17.58 -11.40 10.52
N TRP A 41 17.64 -10.08 10.65
CA TRP A 41 18.81 -9.28 10.22
C TRP A 41 20.03 -9.45 11.12
N GLU A 42 19.86 -9.80 12.40
CA GLU A 42 20.96 -10.15 13.29
C GLU A 42 21.70 -11.42 12.84
N GLN A 43 20.96 -12.36 12.23
CA GLN A 43 21.49 -13.66 11.82
C GLN A 43 21.88 -13.71 10.34
N ASN A 44 21.43 -12.75 9.53
CA ASN A 44 21.56 -12.80 8.08
C ASN A 44 22.14 -11.51 7.51
N LYS A 45 23.13 -11.63 6.62
CA LYS A 45 23.77 -10.47 5.95
C LYS A 45 23.00 -9.98 4.73
N ARG A 46 21.95 -10.69 4.31
CA ARG A 46 21.17 -10.39 3.09
C ARG A 46 19.71 -10.77 3.34
N SER A 47 18.81 -10.00 2.72
CA SER A 47 17.38 -10.34 2.75
C SER A 47 17.10 -11.57 1.88
N ILE A 48 16.20 -12.44 2.34
CA ILE A 48 15.66 -13.53 1.51
C ILE A 48 14.78 -12.96 0.38
N ASN A 49 14.06 -11.86 0.65
CA ASN A 49 13.16 -11.24 -0.30
C ASN A 49 13.05 -9.73 -0.05
N TYR A 50 12.79 -8.94 -1.10
CA TYR A 50 12.54 -7.51 -0.96
C TYR A 50 11.39 -7.19 0.00
N LEU A 51 10.35 -8.03 0.04
CA LEU A 51 9.16 -7.90 0.89
C LEU A 51 9.28 -8.69 2.20
N LEU A 52 10.48 -8.83 2.77
CA LEU A 52 10.69 -9.57 4.04
C LEU A 52 9.67 -9.20 5.13
N ILE A 53 9.33 -7.90 5.26
CA ILE A 53 8.36 -7.44 6.24
C ILE A 53 6.97 -8.05 6.05
N ASP A 54 6.52 -8.29 4.81
CA ASP A 54 5.23 -8.94 4.55
C ASP A 54 5.23 -10.40 5.05
N TYR A 55 6.37 -11.08 5.02
CA TYR A 55 6.49 -12.41 5.62
C TYR A 55 6.41 -12.38 7.15
N CYS A 56 6.91 -11.33 7.80
CA CYS A 56 6.75 -11.16 9.25
C CYS A 56 5.27 -10.95 9.62
N PHE A 57 4.54 -10.15 8.83
CA PHE A 57 3.09 -9.97 9.00
C PHE A 57 2.31 -11.27 8.72
N GLU A 58 2.68 -12.02 7.69
CA GLU A 58 2.08 -13.33 7.39
C GLU A 58 2.31 -14.32 8.54
N TYR A 59 3.53 -14.38 9.07
CA TYR A 59 3.85 -15.23 10.21
C TYR A 59 2.99 -14.86 11.43
N GLU A 60 2.86 -13.57 11.72
CA GLU A 60 2.00 -13.11 12.82
C GLU A 60 0.53 -13.47 12.55
N ALA A 61 0.06 -13.35 11.31
CA ALA A 61 -1.31 -13.69 10.93
C ALA A 61 -1.60 -15.20 11.02
N ILE A 62 -0.59 -16.06 10.86
CA ILE A 62 -0.77 -17.52 11.00
C ILE A 62 -0.77 -17.93 12.48
N ASN A 63 0.04 -17.28 13.30
CA ASN A 63 0.33 -17.74 14.67
C ASN A 63 -0.38 -16.95 15.77
N ASN A 64 -0.93 -15.77 15.46
CA ASN A 64 -1.60 -14.91 16.43
C ASN A 64 -3.09 -14.72 16.06
N ARG A 65 -3.97 -15.38 16.83
CA ARG A 65 -5.42 -15.30 16.61
C ARG A 65 -5.98 -13.89 16.81
N ILE A 66 -5.42 -13.10 17.73
CA ILE A 66 -5.84 -11.70 17.96
C ILE A 66 -5.58 -10.87 16.71
N PHE A 67 -4.38 -11.02 16.12
CA PHE A 67 -4.05 -10.30 14.88
C PHE A 67 -4.91 -10.78 13.71
N THR A 68 -5.16 -12.09 13.60
CA THR A 68 -6.06 -12.64 12.58
C THR A 68 -7.46 -12.05 12.67
N GLN A 69 -8.04 -12.01 13.87
CA GLN A 69 -9.37 -11.43 14.09
C GLN A 69 -9.40 -9.95 13.73
N LEU A 70 -8.35 -9.19 14.07
CA LEU A 70 -8.24 -7.78 13.67
C LEU A 70 -8.25 -7.59 12.15
N LEU A 71 -7.57 -8.48 11.40
CA LEU A 71 -7.58 -8.45 9.93
C LEU A 71 -8.97 -8.82 9.36
N GLU A 72 -9.67 -9.76 10.00
CA GLU A 72 -11.04 -10.17 9.62
C GLU A 72 -12.02 -9.01 9.83
N ASP A 73 -11.95 -8.34 10.98
CA ASP A 73 -12.83 -7.24 11.39
C ASP A 73 -12.57 -5.94 10.61
N MET A 74 -11.36 -5.76 10.05
CA MET A 74 -11.06 -4.57 9.25
C MET A 74 -11.95 -4.51 7.99
N PRO A 75 -12.61 -3.37 7.73
CA PRO A 75 -13.37 -3.18 6.51
C PRO A 75 -12.44 -3.00 5.30
N PHE A 76 -12.99 -3.29 4.12
CA PHE A 76 -12.35 -2.94 2.86
C PHE A 76 -12.32 -1.42 2.70
N THR A 77 -11.14 -0.87 2.38
CA THR A 77 -10.92 0.60 2.34
C THR A 77 -9.82 0.96 1.34
N ASN A 78 -9.98 2.11 0.67
CA ASN A 78 -8.97 2.68 -0.24
C ASN A 78 -8.69 1.81 -1.48
N GLU A 79 -9.75 1.38 -2.17
CA GLU A 79 -9.67 0.52 -3.35
C GLU A 79 -8.82 1.15 -4.47
N HIS A 80 -8.91 2.47 -4.63
CA HIS A 80 -8.17 3.24 -5.65
C HIS A 80 -6.82 3.77 -5.15
N SER A 81 -6.31 3.28 -4.01
CA SER A 81 -5.05 3.77 -3.39
C SER A 81 -3.82 3.72 -4.31
N HIS A 82 -3.92 3.05 -5.46
CA HIS A 82 -2.84 2.87 -6.42
C HIS A 82 -3.12 3.51 -7.79
N ASP A 83 -4.35 3.94 -8.06
CA ASP A 83 -4.79 4.26 -9.42
C ASP A 83 -4.12 5.53 -9.93
N ILE A 84 -4.06 6.59 -9.12
CA ILE A 84 -3.39 7.85 -9.48
C ILE A 84 -1.95 7.58 -9.95
N ARG A 85 -1.20 6.73 -9.23
CA ARG A 85 0.21 6.48 -9.57
C ARG A 85 0.40 5.60 -10.80
N ILE A 86 -0.56 4.71 -11.08
CA ILE A 86 -0.57 3.86 -12.27
C ILE A 86 -0.88 4.72 -13.49
N HIS A 87 -1.77 5.70 -13.34
CA HIS A 87 -2.29 6.56 -14.39
C HIS A 87 -1.65 7.96 -14.42
N PHE A 88 -0.46 8.16 -13.83
CA PHE A 88 0.14 9.49 -13.70
C PHE A 88 0.29 10.24 -15.04
N ASN A 89 0.63 9.52 -16.10
CA ASN A 89 0.91 10.10 -17.41
C ASN A 89 -0.30 10.08 -18.36
N ASP A 90 -1.43 9.56 -17.90
CA ASP A 90 -2.65 9.56 -18.68
C ASP A 90 -3.28 10.95 -18.63
N ALA A 91 -4.04 11.30 -19.66
CA ALA A 91 -4.80 12.55 -19.69
C ALA A 91 -5.71 12.62 -18.44
N PHE A 92 -5.76 13.79 -17.83
CA PHE A 92 -6.61 14.04 -16.68
C PHE A 92 -8.08 13.92 -17.08
N ASP A 93 -8.81 13.11 -16.32
CA ASP A 93 -10.25 12.90 -16.46
C ASP A 93 -10.92 13.28 -15.12
N PRO A 94 -11.65 14.42 -15.07
CA PRO A 94 -12.30 14.86 -13.84
C PRO A 94 -13.30 13.83 -13.27
N GLN A 95 -13.95 13.05 -14.13
CA GLN A 95 -14.94 12.06 -13.69
C GLN A 95 -14.24 10.90 -12.99
N LYS A 96 -13.18 10.34 -13.61
CA LYS A 96 -12.37 9.28 -12.98
C LYS A 96 -11.67 9.76 -11.72
N TRP A 97 -11.20 11.02 -11.72
CA TRP A 97 -10.59 11.60 -10.53
C TRP A 97 -11.58 11.66 -9.36
N SER A 98 -12.80 12.12 -9.62
CA SER A 98 -13.89 12.13 -8.63
C SER A 98 -14.26 10.73 -8.15
N GLU A 99 -14.34 9.76 -9.06
CA GLU A 99 -14.56 8.34 -8.73
C GLU A 99 -13.49 7.83 -7.76
N TRP A 100 -12.21 8.04 -8.07
CA TRP A 100 -11.11 7.62 -7.20
C TRP A 100 -11.21 8.25 -5.81
N LEU A 101 -11.52 9.55 -5.74
CA LEU A 101 -11.66 10.27 -4.48
C LEU A 101 -12.90 9.85 -3.67
N SER A 102 -13.91 9.23 -4.30
CA SER A 102 -15.20 8.94 -3.66
C SER A 102 -15.13 7.94 -2.50
N ASN A 103 -14.16 7.02 -2.53
CA ASN A 103 -14.02 5.95 -1.53
C ASN A 103 -12.56 5.74 -1.04
N THR A 104 -11.64 6.61 -1.46
CA THR A 104 -10.21 6.50 -1.16
C THR A 104 -9.67 7.79 -0.54
N ASN A 105 -9.21 7.67 0.70
CA ASN A 105 -8.68 8.78 1.48
C ASN A 105 -7.14 8.83 1.46
N LEU A 106 -6.49 7.73 1.05
CA LEU A 106 -5.04 7.63 1.00
C LEU A 106 -4.56 7.08 -0.34
N PHE A 107 -3.81 7.89 -1.07
CA PHE A 107 -3.19 7.51 -2.33
C PHE A 107 -1.68 7.33 -2.19
N LYS A 108 -1.18 6.19 -2.68
CA LYS A 108 0.25 5.91 -2.75
C LYS A 108 0.79 6.40 -4.08
N LEU A 109 1.58 7.47 -4.02
CA LEU A 109 2.29 8.07 -5.15
C LEU A 109 3.65 7.39 -5.40
N THR A 110 4.32 7.77 -6.50
CA THR A 110 5.69 7.33 -6.82
C THR A 110 6.51 8.45 -7.46
N TYR A 111 7.80 8.52 -7.13
CA TYR A 111 8.78 9.34 -7.85
C TYR A 111 9.45 8.55 -9.00
N LYS A 112 9.21 7.24 -9.07
CA LYS A 112 9.82 6.34 -10.06
C LYS A 112 9.09 6.41 -11.39
N GLY A 113 9.86 6.35 -12.48
CA GLY A 113 9.35 6.39 -13.85
C GLY A 113 9.36 7.79 -14.45
N LYS A 114 8.87 7.91 -15.69
CA LYS A 114 8.67 9.22 -16.32
C LYS A 114 7.42 9.84 -15.73
N LEU A 115 7.51 11.08 -15.26
CA LEU A 115 6.38 11.86 -14.74
C LEU A 115 6.21 13.08 -15.65
N LYS A 116 5.19 13.05 -16.51
CA LYS A 116 4.93 14.11 -17.50
C LYS A 116 3.76 14.95 -17.02
N SER A 117 3.89 16.28 -17.01
CA SER A 117 2.78 17.18 -16.71
C SER A 117 1.77 17.31 -17.86
N LYS A 118 2.18 16.93 -19.08
CA LYS A 118 1.34 16.91 -20.28
C LYS A 118 1.49 15.62 -21.08
N THR A 119 0.42 15.22 -21.75
CA THR A 119 0.43 14.16 -22.77
C THR A 119 1.13 14.64 -24.05
N SER A 120 1.37 13.74 -25.01
CA SER A 120 2.03 14.10 -26.28
C SER A 120 1.24 15.09 -27.14
N ASP A 121 -0.08 15.10 -27.01
CA ASP A 121 -1.01 16.03 -27.66
C ASP A 121 -1.30 17.28 -26.81
N GLY A 122 -0.61 17.45 -25.66
CA GLY A 122 -0.62 18.69 -24.88
C GLY A 122 -1.68 18.80 -23.80
N GLN A 123 -2.51 17.77 -23.59
CA GLN A 123 -3.48 17.72 -22.48
C GLN A 123 -2.77 17.61 -21.13
N ILE A 124 -3.37 18.16 -20.07
CA ILE A 124 -2.84 17.98 -18.71
C ILE A 124 -2.99 16.52 -18.29
N THR A 125 -1.98 15.96 -17.64
CA THR A 125 -2.03 14.60 -17.10
C THR A 125 -2.53 14.58 -15.65
N ASN A 126 -2.83 13.40 -15.10
CA ASN A 126 -3.09 13.25 -13.66
C ASN A 126 -1.94 13.79 -12.78
N TYR A 127 -0.69 13.56 -13.18
CA TYR A 127 0.47 14.14 -12.49
C TYR A 127 0.53 15.67 -12.64
N GLY A 128 0.27 16.19 -13.84
CA GLY A 128 0.20 17.63 -14.08
C GLY A 128 -0.87 18.30 -13.24
N TYR A 129 -2.04 17.66 -13.09
CA TYR A 129 -3.12 18.16 -12.24
C TYR A 129 -2.71 18.25 -10.77
N LEU A 130 -2.04 17.22 -10.23
CA LEU A 130 -1.55 17.22 -8.85
C LEU A 130 -0.60 18.39 -8.56
N LEU A 131 0.34 18.68 -9.47
CA LEU A 131 1.33 19.76 -9.28
C LEU A 131 0.72 21.16 -9.14
N HIS A 132 -0.54 21.35 -9.53
CA HIS A 132 -1.18 22.66 -9.59
C HIS A 132 -2.40 22.79 -8.66
N ASN A 133 -2.84 21.70 -8.02
CA ASN A 133 -4.08 21.69 -7.22
C ASN A 133 -3.88 21.17 -5.78
N PHE A 134 -2.66 20.77 -5.42
CA PHE A 134 -2.26 20.30 -4.08
C PHE A 134 -0.84 20.76 -3.76
#